data_AF-A0A1Z5ISK0-F1
#
_entry.id   AF-A0A1Z5ISK0-F1
#
_cell.length_a   1.000
_cell.length_b   1.000
_cell.length_c   1.000
_cell.angle_alpha   90.00
_cell.angle_beta   90.00
_cell.angle_gamma   90.00
#
_symmetry.space_group_name_H-M   'P 1'
#
loop_
_entity.id
_entity.type
_entity.pdbx_description
1 polymer ?
#
loop_
_entity_poly.entity_id
_entity_poly.type
_entity_poly.pdbx_seq_one_letter_code
_entity_poly.pdbx_strand_id
1 'polypeptide(L)'
;MKKICRALLLAVMALGVFSAVNTQSASASSYHKGTPTALRGYWRTKMHKYRGGLHSSYYWGYYHLTIKKNSFRDAGIQAGAEVPTKLSYRYLGHHTYYLKGSERMGKSMVYPFKWKIKKISSKKLTTLDVINKGSKTTTWYRFSGQISKHTYYPYPYVPLAYPKD
;
A
#
# COMPACT_ATOMS: atom_id res chain seq x y z
N MET A 1 -19.69 -40.25 55.52
CA MET A 1 -18.40 -40.21 54.78
C MET A 1 -18.51 -40.13 53.25
N LYS A 2 -19.57 -40.61 52.56
CA LYS A 2 -19.59 -40.69 51.07
C LYS A 2 -19.91 -39.40 50.26
N LYS A 3 -20.26 -38.27 50.89
CA LYS A 3 -20.68 -37.03 50.18
C LYS A 3 -19.59 -35.96 50.04
N ILE A 4 -18.61 -35.91 50.95
CA ILE A 4 -17.55 -34.88 50.96
C ILE A 4 -16.52 -35.09 49.84
N CYS A 5 -16.16 -36.34 49.56
CA CYS A 5 -15.16 -36.68 48.52
C CYS A 5 -15.60 -36.27 47.10
N ARG A 6 -16.91 -36.19 46.80
CA ARG A 6 -17.41 -35.78 45.47
C ARG A 6 -17.29 -34.28 45.21
N ALA A 7 -17.34 -33.44 46.24
CA ALA A 7 -17.20 -31.99 46.08
C ALA A 7 -15.74 -31.59 45.79
N LEU A 8 -14.78 -32.21 46.49
CA LEU A 8 -13.35 -31.95 46.32
C LEU A 8 -12.83 -32.37 44.92
N LEU A 9 -13.31 -33.48 44.37
CA LEU A 9 -12.93 -33.94 43.03
C LEU A 9 -13.39 -33.02 41.88
N LEU A 10 -14.49 -32.28 42.06
CA LEU A 10 -14.94 -31.28 41.08
C LEU A 10 -14.16 -29.96 41.18
N ALA A 11 -13.74 -29.55 42.39
CA ALA A 11 -12.95 -28.34 42.58
C ALA A 11 -11.55 -28.43 41.93
N VAL A 12 -10.90 -29.60 41.97
CA VAL A 12 -9.58 -29.80 41.34
C VAL A 12 -9.67 -29.77 39.81
N MET A 13 -10.75 -30.30 39.21
CA MET A 13 -10.97 -30.18 37.76
C MET A 13 -11.29 -28.74 37.31
N ALA A 14 -11.94 -27.92 38.15
CA ALA A 14 -12.19 -26.51 37.84
C ALA A 14 -10.90 -25.65 37.81
N LEU A 15 -9.89 -26.01 38.60
CA LEU A 15 -8.58 -25.33 38.60
C LEU A 15 -7.64 -25.79 37.47
N GLY A 16 -7.85 -26.98 36.91
CA GLY A 16 -6.99 -27.55 35.85
C GLY A 16 -7.19 -26.97 34.45
N VAL A 17 -8.34 -26.36 34.16
CA VAL A 17 -8.72 -25.96 32.78
C VAL A 17 -8.21 -24.56 32.39
N PHE A 18 -7.83 -23.72 33.35
CA PHE A 18 -7.35 -22.35 33.08
C PHE A 18 -5.84 -22.23 32.81
N SER A 19 -5.06 -23.29 33.00
CA SER A 19 -3.60 -23.29 32.74
C SER A 19 -3.23 -23.40 31.26
N ALA A 20 -4.22 -23.64 30.39
CA ALA A 20 -4.09 -23.61 28.93
C ALA A 20 -4.90 -22.45 28.32
N VAL A 21 -4.85 -21.26 28.93
CA VAL A 21 -4.96 -20.04 28.12
C VAL A 21 -3.82 -20.13 27.12
N ASN A 22 -4.16 -20.47 25.88
CA ASN A 22 -3.26 -20.33 24.75
C ASN A 22 -2.84 -18.86 24.72
N THR A 23 -1.69 -18.57 25.32
CA THR A 23 -0.83 -17.45 24.95
C THR A 23 -0.34 -17.74 23.54
N GLN A 24 -1.27 -17.59 22.58
CA GLN A 24 -0.94 -17.10 21.25
C GLN A 24 -0.23 -15.77 21.48
N SER A 25 1.07 -15.88 21.72
CA SER A 25 2.03 -14.81 21.56
C SER A 25 1.67 -14.21 20.22
N ALA A 26 1.17 -12.98 20.23
CA ALA A 26 0.67 -12.33 19.03
C ALA A 26 1.86 -12.16 18.10
N SER A 27 2.08 -13.16 17.23
CA SER A 27 3.33 -13.35 16.50
C SER A 27 3.63 -12.08 15.74
N ALA A 28 4.61 -11.32 16.26
CA ALA A 28 4.83 -9.95 15.87
C ALA A 28 5.03 -9.89 14.35
N SER A 29 4.01 -9.40 13.64
CA SER A 29 3.85 -9.66 12.20
C SER A 29 5.12 -9.29 11.45
N SER A 30 5.84 -10.32 11.01
CA SER A 30 7.22 -10.20 10.59
C SER A 30 7.30 -9.53 9.23
N TYR A 31 8.40 -8.79 9.00
CA TYR A 31 8.61 -8.11 7.73
C TYR A 31 9.22 -9.06 6.71
N HIS A 32 8.48 -9.35 5.65
CA HIS A 32 8.96 -10.08 4.49
C HIS A 32 9.63 -9.12 3.49
N LYS A 33 10.70 -9.56 2.82
CA LYS A 33 11.39 -8.76 1.79
C LYS A 33 10.52 -8.61 0.52
N GLY A 34 10.58 -7.43 -0.11
CA GLY A 34 9.85 -7.10 -1.34
C GLY A 34 8.40 -6.65 -1.10
N THR A 35 7.52 -6.96 -2.04
CA THR A 35 6.08 -6.64 -2.02
C THR A 35 5.20 -7.89 -1.93
N PRO A 36 3.99 -7.83 -1.35
CA PRO A 36 3.08 -8.97 -1.28
C PRO A 36 2.64 -9.42 -2.68
N THR A 37 2.77 -10.71 -3.00
CA THR A 37 2.35 -11.27 -4.30
C THR A 37 0.90 -10.92 -4.65
N ALA A 38 0.01 -10.92 -3.66
CA ALA A 38 -1.41 -10.61 -3.83
C ALA A 38 -1.71 -9.20 -4.37
N LEU A 39 -0.78 -8.25 -4.24
CA LEU A 39 -0.90 -6.86 -4.70
C LEU A 39 -0.22 -6.59 -6.05
N ARG A 40 0.64 -7.50 -6.54
CA ARG A 40 1.51 -7.25 -7.70
C ARG A 40 0.71 -7.09 -9.00
N GLY A 41 1.14 -6.15 -9.82
CA GLY A 41 0.56 -5.82 -11.13
C GLY A 41 0.44 -4.31 -11.36
N TYR A 42 -0.37 -3.96 -12.36
CA TYR A 42 -0.61 -2.59 -12.78
C TYR A 42 -2.02 -2.14 -12.35
N TRP A 43 -2.09 -0.91 -11.85
CA TRP A 43 -3.29 -0.32 -11.28
C TRP A 43 -3.39 1.15 -11.72
N ARG A 44 -4.60 1.70 -11.79
CA ARG A 44 -4.85 3.11 -12.07
C ARG A 44 -6.03 3.65 -11.27
N THR A 45 -6.08 4.95 -11.02
CA THR A 45 -7.31 5.61 -10.54
C THR A 45 -8.36 5.67 -11.66
N LYS A 46 -9.55 6.19 -11.36
CA LYS A 46 -10.41 6.73 -12.43
C LYS A 46 -9.74 7.98 -13.04
N MET A 47 -10.24 8.43 -14.18
CA MET A 47 -9.89 9.74 -14.70
C MET A 47 -10.57 10.82 -13.85
N HIS A 48 -9.82 11.89 -13.57
CA HIS A 48 -10.25 13.05 -12.81
C HIS A 48 -9.97 14.32 -13.62
N LYS A 49 -10.82 15.34 -13.45
CA LYS A 49 -10.66 16.66 -14.05
C LYS A 49 -9.82 17.53 -13.11
N TYR A 50 -8.62 17.91 -13.54
CA TYR A 50 -7.70 18.78 -12.80
C TYR A 50 -7.77 20.20 -13.38
N ARG A 51 -7.63 21.22 -12.53
CA ARG A 51 -7.44 22.62 -12.97
C ARG A 51 -5.95 22.92 -13.16
N GLY A 52 -5.63 23.86 -14.05
CA GLY A 52 -4.25 24.32 -14.28
C GLY A 52 -3.47 23.50 -15.30
N GLY A 53 -4.00 23.36 -16.51
CA GLY A 53 -3.20 22.90 -17.67
C GLY A 53 -2.59 24.10 -18.40
N LEU A 54 -1.42 23.90 -19.03
CA LEU A 54 -0.70 24.97 -19.76
C LEU A 54 -1.51 25.60 -20.91
N HIS A 55 -2.48 24.87 -21.47
CA HIS A 55 -3.27 25.30 -22.64
C HIS A 55 -4.79 25.17 -22.43
N SER A 56 -5.23 24.90 -21.20
CA SER A 56 -6.65 24.78 -20.86
C SER A 56 -6.87 24.98 -19.36
N SER A 57 -7.98 25.62 -19.00
CA SER A 57 -8.41 25.76 -17.60
C SER A 57 -8.56 24.41 -16.88
N TYR A 58 -8.67 23.30 -17.64
CA TYR A 58 -8.63 21.95 -17.11
C TYR A 58 -7.98 20.91 -18.04
N TYR A 59 -7.47 19.83 -17.45
CA TYR A 59 -7.09 18.60 -18.16
C TYR A 59 -7.66 17.36 -17.46
N TRP A 60 -7.77 16.24 -18.18
CA TRP A 60 -8.20 14.97 -17.59
C TRP A 60 -7.00 14.06 -17.36
N GLY A 61 -6.74 13.70 -16.11
CA GLY A 61 -5.60 12.86 -15.72
C GLY A 61 -6.03 11.62 -14.95
N TYR A 62 -5.09 10.71 -14.74
CA TYR A 62 -5.21 9.61 -13.78
C TYR A 62 -3.84 9.33 -13.15
N TYR A 63 -3.83 8.77 -11.94
CA TYR A 63 -2.61 8.22 -11.37
C TYR A 63 -2.46 6.75 -11.75
N HIS A 64 -1.22 6.29 -11.86
CA HIS A 64 -0.89 4.89 -12.06
C HIS A 64 -0.06 4.34 -10.90
N LEU A 65 -0.31 3.08 -10.55
CA LEU A 65 0.39 2.37 -9.49
C LEU A 65 0.89 1.04 -10.04
N THR A 66 2.21 0.86 -10.05
CA THR A 66 2.87 -0.40 -10.45
C THR A 66 3.49 -1.05 -9.23
N ILE A 67 3.12 -2.31 -8.96
CA ILE A 67 3.66 -3.10 -7.85
C ILE A 67 4.34 -4.35 -8.44
N LYS A 68 5.66 -4.45 -8.34
CA LYS A 68 6.49 -5.60 -8.74
C LYS A 68 7.21 -6.18 -7.51
N LYS A 69 7.87 -7.34 -7.64
CA LYS A 69 8.52 -8.07 -6.52
C LYS A 69 9.35 -7.16 -5.60
N ASN A 70 10.21 -6.32 -6.19
CA ASN A 70 11.13 -5.41 -5.49
C ASN A 70 10.95 -3.94 -5.93
N SER A 71 9.79 -3.55 -6.45
CA SER A 71 9.54 -2.19 -6.93
C SER A 71 8.09 -1.78 -6.66
N PHE A 72 7.94 -0.54 -6.24
CA PHE A 72 6.68 0.18 -6.09
C PHE A 72 6.84 1.46 -6.91
N ARG A 73 5.78 1.90 -7.62
CA ARG A 73 5.79 3.18 -8.33
C ARG A 73 4.39 3.73 -8.36
N ASP A 74 4.16 4.82 -7.64
CA ASP A 74 3.00 5.70 -7.82
C ASP A 74 3.46 6.91 -8.64
N ALA A 75 2.71 7.31 -9.66
CA ALA A 75 2.92 8.58 -10.34
C ALA A 75 1.65 9.05 -11.09
N GLY A 76 1.58 10.36 -11.35
CA GLY A 76 0.66 10.92 -12.35
C GLY A 76 1.06 10.51 -13.78
N ILE A 77 0.23 10.86 -14.77
CA ILE A 77 0.54 10.69 -16.21
C ILE A 77 1.97 11.22 -16.52
N GLN A 78 2.84 10.31 -16.97
CA GLN A 78 4.31 10.45 -17.12
C GLN A 78 5.07 11.21 -16.01
N ALA A 79 4.56 11.18 -14.78
CA ALA A 79 5.34 11.44 -13.57
C ALA A 79 6.67 10.67 -13.59
N GLY A 80 7.81 11.36 -13.66
CA GLY A 80 9.05 10.82 -13.13
C GLY A 80 8.79 10.50 -11.66
N ALA A 81 8.81 9.21 -11.32
CA ALA A 81 8.63 8.75 -9.96
C ALA A 81 9.84 7.92 -9.60
N GLU A 82 10.54 8.37 -8.56
CA GLU A 82 11.62 7.63 -7.96
C GLU A 82 11.05 6.33 -7.39
N VAL A 83 11.81 5.23 -7.51
CA VAL A 83 11.32 3.90 -7.15
C VAL A 83 11.82 3.58 -5.75
N PRO A 84 10.94 3.43 -4.74
CA PRO A 84 11.37 3.07 -3.40
C PRO A 84 12.16 1.76 -3.39
N THR A 85 13.33 1.81 -2.78
CA THR A 85 14.26 0.71 -2.59
C THR A 85 14.07 0.05 -1.23
N LYS A 86 14.76 -1.07 -0.99
CA LYS A 86 14.74 -1.82 0.30
C LYS A 86 13.31 -2.16 0.78
N LEU A 87 12.40 -2.41 -0.16
CA LEU A 87 11.00 -2.70 0.12
C LEU A 87 10.85 -3.93 1.03
N SER A 88 9.96 -3.83 2.01
CA SER A 88 9.53 -4.92 2.87
C SER A 88 8.10 -4.70 3.34
N TYR A 89 7.35 -5.77 3.58
CA TYR A 89 5.96 -5.70 4.00
C TYR A 89 5.67 -6.59 5.21
N ARG A 90 4.67 -6.20 6.00
CA ARG A 90 4.02 -7.07 7.00
C ARG A 90 2.54 -7.23 6.67
N TYR A 91 1.97 -8.39 6.98
CA TYR A 91 0.53 -8.64 6.84
C TYR A 91 -0.22 -8.18 8.08
N LEU A 92 -1.32 -7.46 7.92
CA LEU A 92 -2.12 -6.90 9.02
C LEU A 92 -3.50 -7.58 9.17
N GLY A 93 -3.71 -8.74 8.56
CA GLY A 93 -5.03 -9.38 8.48
C GLY A 93 -5.94 -8.76 7.41
N HIS A 94 -7.08 -9.41 7.13
CA HIS A 94 -8.13 -8.92 6.22
C HIS A 94 -7.64 -8.31 4.89
N HIS A 95 -6.70 -9.00 4.22
CA HIS A 95 -6.05 -8.54 2.99
C HIS A 95 -5.43 -7.12 3.04
N THR A 96 -5.06 -6.69 4.25
CA THR A 96 -4.39 -5.42 4.54
C THR A 96 -2.91 -5.67 4.77
N TYR A 97 -2.08 -4.84 4.14
CA TYR A 97 -0.62 -4.93 4.17
C TYR A 97 -0.04 -3.58 4.55
N TYR A 98 1.06 -3.59 5.28
CA TYR A 98 1.86 -2.39 5.54
C TYR A 98 3.20 -2.56 4.84
N LEU A 99 3.44 -1.75 3.83
CA LEU A 99 4.65 -1.74 3.01
C LEU A 99 5.56 -0.60 3.49
N LYS A 100 6.86 -0.85 3.62
CA LYS A 100 7.87 0.15 3.93
C LYS A 100 9.09 0.02 3.01
N GLY A 101 9.85 1.09 2.86
CA GLY A 101 11.08 1.14 2.07
C GLY A 101 11.81 2.48 2.24
N SER A 102 12.66 2.82 1.27
CA SER A 102 13.39 4.08 1.22
C SER A 102 13.35 4.66 -0.19
N GLU A 103 12.82 5.87 -0.32
CA GLU A 103 12.75 6.65 -1.56
C GLU A 103 13.91 7.66 -1.61
N ARG A 104 14.40 7.99 -2.80
CA ARG A 104 15.68 8.71 -2.97
C ARG A 104 15.48 9.95 -3.84
N MET A 105 15.22 11.08 -3.19
CA MET A 105 15.01 12.37 -3.84
C MET A 105 16.34 13.03 -4.20
N GLY A 106 16.62 13.07 -5.50
CA GLY A 106 17.87 13.62 -6.02
C GLY A 106 19.13 12.84 -5.55
N LYS A 107 20.28 13.52 -5.48
CA LYS A 107 21.59 12.86 -5.27
C LYS A 107 21.81 12.33 -3.85
N SER A 108 21.24 12.98 -2.83
CA SER A 108 21.63 12.74 -1.42
C SER A 108 20.47 12.50 -0.45
N MET A 109 19.24 12.90 -0.78
CA MET A 109 18.11 12.85 0.15
C MET A 109 17.46 11.46 0.13
N VAL A 110 17.32 10.84 1.30
CA VAL A 110 16.66 9.52 1.46
C VAL A 110 15.50 9.66 2.42
N TYR A 111 14.29 9.49 1.91
CA TYR A 111 13.07 9.54 2.72
C TYR A 111 12.59 8.14 3.09
N PRO A 112 11.99 7.95 4.28
CA PRO A 112 11.22 6.75 4.53
C PRO A 112 10.06 6.68 3.54
N PHE A 113 9.75 5.49 3.06
CA PHE A 113 8.52 5.20 2.33
C PHE A 113 7.66 4.29 3.23
N LYS A 114 6.40 4.64 3.51
CA LYS A 114 5.49 3.85 4.38
C LYS A 114 4.04 3.95 3.89
N TRP A 115 3.48 2.85 3.44
CA TRP A 115 2.15 2.77 2.82
C TRP A 115 1.30 1.66 3.45
N LYS A 116 0.03 1.95 3.72
CA LYS A 116 -0.99 0.95 4.07
C LYS A 116 -1.81 0.63 2.83
N ILE A 117 -1.92 -0.65 2.48
CA ILE A 117 -2.59 -1.11 1.26
C ILE A 117 -3.61 -2.19 1.62
N LYS A 118 -4.88 -2.01 1.24
CA LYS A 118 -5.93 -3.03 1.40
C LYS A 118 -6.38 -3.52 0.04
N LYS A 119 -6.22 -4.81 -0.23
CA LYS A 119 -6.81 -5.45 -1.41
C LYS A 119 -8.30 -5.64 -1.16
N ILE A 120 -9.13 -5.09 -2.04
CA ILE A 120 -10.59 -5.21 -1.95
C ILE A 120 -11.07 -6.39 -2.81
N SER A 121 -10.46 -6.59 -3.98
CA SER A 121 -10.70 -7.76 -4.85
C SER A 121 -9.50 -8.01 -5.77
N SER A 122 -9.61 -8.95 -6.71
CA SER A 122 -8.65 -9.10 -7.81
C SER A 122 -8.58 -7.87 -8.72
N LYS A 123 -9.66 -7.08 -8.80
CA LYS A 123 -9.82 -5.92 -9.68
C LYS A 123 -9.68 -4.56 -8.97
N LYS A 124 -9.63 -4.51 -7.64
CA LYS A 124 -9.66 -3.27 -6.85
C LYS A 124 -8.79 -3.33 -5.59
N LEU A 125 -8.05 -2.26 -5.29
CA LEU A 125 -7.38 -2.06 -4.00
C LEU A 125 -7.51 -0.60 -3.54
N THR A 126 -7.20 -0.33 -2.28
CA THR A 126 -7.04 1.02 -1.74
C THR A 126 -5.67 1.20 -1.10
N THR A 127 -5.15 2.43 -1.14
CA THR A 127 -3.87 2.80 -0.52
C THR A 127 -4.01 4.04 0.35
N LEU A 128 -3.12 4.15 1.33
CA LEU A 128 -2.91 5.34 2.15
C LEU A 128 -1.41 5.49 2.39
N ASP A 129 -0.86 6.63 1.99
CA ASP A 129 0.46 7.07 2.44
C ASP A 129 0.36 7.45 3.93
N VAL A 130 1.23 6.85 4.74
CA VAL A 130 1.21 6.93 6.21
C VAL A 130 2.15 8.02 6.74
N ILE A 131 2.93 8.67 5.86
CA ILE A 131 3.90 9.71 6.22
C ILE A 131 3.28 11.08 6.08
N ASN A 132 2.66 11.34 4.92
CA ASN A 132 2.06 12.62 4.62
C ASN A 132 0.76 12.82 5.41
N LYS A 133 0.84 13.58 6.52
CA LYS A 133 -0.31 13.97 7.35
C LYS A 133 -1.29 14.79 6.50
N GLY A 134 -2.44 14.19 6.16
CA GLY A 134 -3.42 14.77 5.22
C GLY A 134 -3.70 13.90 4.00
N SER A 135 -2.90 12.85 3.76
CA SER A 135 -3.15 11.84 2.72
C SER A 135 -4.55 11.23 2.83
N LYS A 136 -5.29 11.29 1.73
CA LYS A 136 -6.57 10.62 1.58
C LYS A 136 -6.36 9.19 1.08
N THR A 137 -7.33 8.32 1.35
CA THR A 137 -7.28 6.94 0.81
C THR A 137 -7.56 6.95 -0.69
N THR A 138 -6.58 6.55 -1.50
CA THR A 138 -6.73 6.46 -2.96
C THR A 138 -7.30 5.10 -3.34
N THR A 139 -8.28 5.09 -4.26
CA THR A 139 -8.87 3.85 -4.81
C THR A 139 -8.30 3.54 -6.18
N TRP A 140 -7.85 2.31 -6.36
CA TRP A 140 -7.17 1.84 -7.55
C TRP A 140 -7.89 0.66 -8.19
N TYR A 141 -7.89 0.63 -9.51
CA TYR A 141 -8.53 -0.36 -10.36
C TYR A 141 -7.46 -1.08 -11.17
N ARG A 142 -7.59 -2.41 -11.29
CA ARG A 142 -6.65 -3.24 -12.05
C ARG A 142 -6.63 -2.82 -13.52
N PHE A 143 -5.44 -2.73 -14.08
CA PHE A 143 -5.22 -2.41 -15.50
C PHE A 143 -4.35 -3.50 -16.13
N SER A 144 -4.64 -3.85 -17.39
CA SER A 144 -3.93 -4.89 -18.14
C SER A 144 -2.74 -4.35 -18.95
N GLY A 145 -2.77 -3.08 -19.34
CA GLY A 145 -1.66 -2.46 -20.07
C GLY A 145 -0.46 -2.16 -19.18
N GLN A 146 0.73 -2.27 -19.76
CA GLN A 146 1.87 -1.51 -19.25
C GLN A 146 1.66 -0.03 -19.60
N ILE A 147 2.14 0.88 -18.75
CA ILE A 147 2.09 2.32 -19.04
C ILE A 147 3.00 2.58 -20.25
N SER A 148 2.50 3.35 -21.22
CA SER A 148 3.29 3.79 -22.36
C SER A 148 4.60 4.45 -21.89
N LYS A 149 5.72 4.14 -22.55
CA LYS A 149 7.00 4.82 -22.28
C LYS A 149 7.01 6.27 -22.79
N HIS A 150 6.01 6.68 -23.59
CA HIS A 150 5.93 8.00 -24.20
C HIS A 150 5.27 9.05 -23.29
N THR A 151 5.92 10.20 -23.18
CA THR A 151 5.36 11.53 -22.86
C THR A 151 4.59 12.11 -24.07
N TYR A 152 3.48 12.84 -23.93
CA TYR A 152 2.59 13.03 -22.76
C TYR A 152 1.33 12.14 -22.89
N TYR A 153 1.46 11.01 -23.59
CA TYR A 153 0.37 10.19 -24.14
C TYR A 153 -0.84 9.97 -23.20
N PRO A 154 -2.09 10.17 -23.67
CA PRO A 154 -2.48 10.50 -25.05
C PRO A 154 -2.33 11.98 -25.42
N TYR A 155 -1.89 12.84 -24.50
CA TYR A 155 -1.69 14.26 -24.78
C TYR A 155 -0.35 14.48 -25.50
N PRO A 156 -0.25 15.43 -26.45
CA PRO A 156 1.02 15.81 -27.03
C PRO A 156 1.91 16.47 -25.97
N TYR A 157 3.24 16.29 -26.10
CA TYR A 157 4.18 17.16 -25.40
C TYR A 157 4.00 18.58 -25.93
N VAL A 158 3.75 19.54 -25.05
CA VAL A 158 3.78 20.96 -25.42
C VAL A 158 4.97 21.58 -24.72
N PRO A 159 5.93 22.16 -25.47
CA PRO A 159 7.06 22.85 -24.86
C PRO A 159 6.58 23.96 -23.92
N LEU A 160 7.18 24.03 -22.74
CA LEU A 160 7.04 25.20 -21.88
C LEU A 160 7.64 26.39 -22.64
N ALA A 161 6.80 27.27 -23.16
CA ALA A 161 7.19 28.61 -23.55
C ALA A 161 7.52 29.39 -22.26
N TYR A 162 8.73 29.17 -21.74
CA TYR A 162 9.34 30.11 -20.83
C TYR A 162 9.38 31.47 -21.56
N PRO A 163 8.96 32.58 -20.91
CA PRO A 163 9.33 33.88 -21.43
C PRO A 163 10.85 33.91 -21.57
N LYS A 164 11.32 34.37 -22.73
CA LYS A 164 12.72 34.76 -22.87
C LYS A 164 12.83 36.13 -22.22
N ASP A 165 13.45 36.16 -21.06
CA ASP A 165 14.04 37.37 -20.50
C ASP A 165 15.30 37.74 -21.30
#